data_AF-B5HUB0-F1
#
_entry.id   AF-B5HUB0-F1
#
_cell.length_a   1.000
_cell.length_b   1.000
_cell.length_c   1.000
_cell.angle_alpha   90.00
_cell.angle_beta   90.00
_cell.angle_gamma   90.00
#
_symmetry.space_group_name_H-M   'P 1'
#
loop_
_entity.id
_entity.type
_entity.pdbx_description
1 polymer ?
#
loop_
_entity_poly.entity_id
_entity_poly.type
_entity_poly.pdbx_seq_one_letter_code
_entity_poly.pdbx_strand_id
1 'polypeptide(L)'
;MPLTAPRPRPGPASDPLAITSDSNSAIEAAGKCPAPLHTRRRHMKATANVHKTGRAVAGEELFESLAHFVVTHHSESAERAERIADQAVAFVVTAATATVSMAPSDDVDLGLHALILHTKEYGQLCERYAGRFLHHNPKPGGGARDPEKVAASARAMKAAGFAVFDDLWTVDGTNLAQCDSDCGRPYGDA
;
A
#
# COMPACT_ATOMS: atom_id res chain seq x y z
N MET A 1 15.81 10.59 -50.04
CA MET A 1 15.45 11.91 -49.47
C MET A 1 15.56 11.81 -47.95
N PRO A 2 16.61 12.34 -47.29
CA PRO A 2 16.66 12.29 -45.84
C PRO A 2 15.84 13.42 -45.22
N LEU A 3 14.88 13.07 -44.35
CA LEU A 3 14.14 14.02 -43.53
C LEU A 3 15.04 14.59 -42.42
N THR A 4 15.07 15.91 -42.31
CA THR A 4 15.74 16.72 -41.30
C THR A 4 15.05 16.63 -39.94
N ALA A 5 15.84 16.47 -38.87
CA ALA A 5 15.36 16.49 -37.48
C ALA A 5 15.02 17.93 -37.00
N PRO A 6 14.02 18.11 -36.12
CA PRO A 6 13.65 19.42 -35.58
C PRO A 6 14.55 19.86 -34.40
N ARG A 7 14.83 21.17 -34.31
CA ARG A 7 15.60 21.80 -33.22
C ARG A 7 14.74 21.95 -31.94
N PRO A 8 15.34 21.88 -30.73
CA PRO A 8 14.63 22.10 -29.46
C PRO A 8 14.35 23.59 -29.20
N ARG A 9 13.23 23.88 -28.51
CA ARG A 9 12.83 25.22 -28.04
C ARG A 9 13.44 25.52 -26.66
N PRO A 10 13.80 26.78 -26.35
CA PRO A 10 14.26 27.17 -25.01
C PRO A 10 13.08 27.37 -24.04
N GLY A 11 13.28 27.01 -22.76
CA GLY A 11 12.27 27.12 -21.69
C GLY A 11 12.18 28.52 -21.07
N PRO A 12 11.19 28.77 -20.19
CA PRO A 12 11.15 29.99 -19.39
C PRO A 12 11.78 29.83 -17.99
N ALA A 13 12.46 30.91 -17.59
CA ALA A 13 13.18 31.10 -16.35
C ALA A 13 12.26 31.39 -15.15
N SER A 14 12.82 31.10 -13.97
CA SER A 14 12.30 31.36 -12.63
C SER A 14 12.23 32.85 -12.29
N ASP A 15 11.30 33.23 -11.40
CA ASP A 15 11.43 34.40 -10.52
C ASP A 15 10.75 34.13 -9.16
N PRO A 16 11.44 34.35 -8.02
CA PRO A 16 10.86 34.32 -6.68
C PRO A 16 10.73 35.74 -6.11
N LEU A 17 9.64 36.03 -5.40
CA LEU A 17 9.55 37.22 -4.55
C LEU A 17 8.89 36.88 -3.22
N ALA A 18 9.75 36.83 -2.20
CA ALA A 18 9.39 36.93 -0.79
C ALA A 18 9.13 38.39 -0.43
N ILE A 19 8.14 38.64 0.42
CA ILE A 19 7.96 39.91 1.13
C ILE A 19 7.86 39.58 2.61
N THR A 20 8.88 40.00 3.36
CA THR A 20 8.86 40.20 4.81
C THR A 20 8.46 41.65 5.09
N SER A 21 7.80 41.91 6.21
CA SER A 21 8.11 43.05 7.10
C SER A 21 7.13 43.14 8.26
N ASP A 22 7.74 43.19 9.43
CA ASP A 22 7.26 43.50 10.77
C ASP A 22 6.46 44.81 10.92
N SER A 23 5.69 44.89 12.02
CA SER A 23 5.85 45.87 13.14
C SER A 23 4.50 46.17 13.83
N ASN A 24 4.34 45.87 15.14
CA ASN A 24 4.47 46.81 16.30
C ASN A 24 3.22 47.72 16.47
N SER A 25 2.55 47.99 17.60
CA SER A 25 2.85 47.94 19.05
C SER A 25 1.55 48.01 19.90
N ALA A 26 1.66 47.51 21.14
CA ALA A 26 1.06 47.85 22.44
C ALA A 26 -0.16 48.80 22.56
N ILE A 27 -1.12 48.45 23.46
CA ILE A 27 -1.63 49.32 24.55
C ILE A 27 -2.10 48.44 25.74
N GLU A 28 -1.68 48.80 26.96
CA GLU A 28 -2.09 48.25 28.26
C GLU A 28 -3.53 48.63 28.65
N ALA A 29 -4.23 47.73 29.34
CA ALA A 29 -5.27 48.10 30.30
C ALA A 29 -5.37 47.04 31.40
N ALA A 30 -5.03 47.44 32.64
CA ALA A 30 -5.16 46.66 33.84
C ALA A 30 -6.64 46.40 34.17
N GLY A 31 -6.99 45.15 34.47
CA GLY A 31 -8.36 44.77 34.80
C GLY A 31 -8.49 43.36 35.39
N LYS A 32 -8.20 43.25 36.69
CA LYS A 32 -8.80 42.31 37.67
C LYS A 32 -8.81 40.81 37.33
N CYS A 33 -7.94 40.05 38.00
CA CYS A 33 -7.94 38.58 37.99
C CYS A 33 -9.26 37.97 38.49
N PRO A 34 -9.92 37.08 37.72
CA PRO A 34 -10.85 36.10 38.26
C PRO A 34 -10.13 34.77 38.55
N ALA A 35 -10.57 34.08 39.60
CA ALA A 35 -10.04 32.80 40.07
C ALA A 35 -10.02 31.70 38.98
N PRO A 36 -9.11 30.71 39.06
CA PRO A 36 -9.00 29.69 38.04
C PRO A 36 -10.21 28.75 38.09
N LEU A 37 -11.04 28.82 37.04
CA LEU A 37 -11.98 27.76 36.70
C LEU A 37 -11.17 26.48 36.55
N HIS A 38 -11.49 25.47 37.37
CA HIS A 38 -10.95 24.12 37.24
C HIS A 38 -11.41 23.54 35.90
N THR A 39 -10.65 23.78 34.84
CA THR A 39 -10.81 23.06 33.58
C THR A 39 -10.44 21.61 33.89
N ARG A 40 -11.45 20.76 34.11
CA ARG A 40 -11.26 19.31 34.08
C ARG A 40 -10.72 18.97 32.70
N ARG A 41 -9.40 18.82 32.62
CA ARG A 41 -8.68 18.29 31.47
C ARG A 41 -9.22 16.89 31.26
N ARG A 42 -10.19 16.74 30.35
CA ARG A 42 -10.54 15.44 29.81
C ARG A 42 -9.26 14.94 29.15
N HIS A 43 -8.64 13.96 29.77
CA HIS A 43 -7.53 13.25 29.18
C HIS A 43 -8.13 12.49 27.99
N MET A 44 -8.05 13.06 26.79
CA MET A 44 -8.20 12.26 25.57
C MET A 44 -7.03 11.28 25.59
N LYS A 45 -7.31 10.04 25.97
CA LYS A 45 -6.37 8.94 25.80
C LYS A 45 -6.26 8.75 24.29
N ALA A 46 -5.17 9.24 23.69
CA ALA A 46 -4.85 8.92 22.31
C ALA A 46 -4.69 7.40 22.24
N THR A 47 -5.70 6.72 21.70
CA THR A 47 -5.56 5.33 21.31
C THR A 47 -4.64 5.34 20.11
N ALA A 48 -3.38 4.94 20.29
CA ALA A 48 -2.53 4.60 19.15
C ALA A 48 -3.27 3.51 18.38
N ASN A 49 -3.77 3.84 17.19
CA ASN A 49 -4.35 2.86 16.29
C ASN A 49 -3.18 1.98 15.82
N VAL A 50 -2.98 0.86 16.51
CA VAL A 50 -2.02 -0.15 16.07
C VAL A 50 -2.66 -0.86 14.88
N HIS A 51 -2.20 -0.51 13.69
CA HIS A 51 -2.62 -1.20 12.47
C HIS A 51 -2.13 -2.65 12.48
N LYS A 52 -2.93 -3.56 11.92
CA LYS A 52 -2.51 -4.95 11.69
C LYS A 52 -1.43 -4.98 10.62
N THR A 53 -0.55 -5.99 10.66
CA THR A 53 0.47 -6.24 9.63
C THR A 53 0.32 -7.65 9.08
N GLY A 54 0.73 -7.86 7.84
CA GLY A 54 0.81 -9.20 7.27
C GLY A 54 1.81 -10.08 8.01
N ARG A 55 2.95 -9.54 8.46
CA ARG A 55 3.93 -10.25 9.30
C ARG A 55 3.30 -10.85 10.55
N ALA A 56 2.48 -10.05 11.26
CA ALA A 56 1.80 -10.52 12.46
C ALA A 56 0.80 -11.65 12.17
N VAL A 57 0.17 -11.65 10.97
CA VAL A 57 -0.75 -12.70 10.57
C VAL A 57 -0.03 -13.97 10.12
N ALA A 58 1.06 -13.84 9.37
CA ALA A 58 1.87 -14.95 8.89
C ALA A 58 2.59 -15.68 10.02
N GLY A 59 2.99 -14.95 11.07
CA GLY A 59 3.98 -15.45 12.02
C GLY A 59 5.39 -15.40 11.44
N GLU A 60 6.39 -15.50 12.31
CA GLU A 60 7.78 -15.20 11.93
C GLU A 60 8.34 -16.19 10.91
N GLU A 61 8.13 -17.49 11.11
CA GLU A 61 8.68 -18.54 10.22
C GLU A 61 8.19 -18.40 8.77
N LEU A 62 6.88 -18.27 8.57
CA LEU A 62 6.32 -18.06 7.22
C LEU A 62 6.82 -16.73 6.66
N PHE A 63 6.77 -15.65 7.45
CA PHE A 63 7.17 -14.33 6.98
C PHE A 63 8.62 -14.28 6.50
N GLU A 64 9.56 -14.83 7.27
CA GLU A 64 10.97 -14.91 6.90
C GLU A 64 11.15 -15.71 5.60
N SER A 65 10.44 -16.83 5.45
CA SER A 65 10.47 -17.63 4.21
C SER A 65 9.96 -16.86 3.00
N LEU A 66 8.86 -16.12 3.14
CA LEU A 66 8.30 -15.28 2.07
C LEU A 66 9.26 -14.16 1.66
N ALA A 67 9.80 -13.41 2.64
CA ALA A 67 10.73 -12.34 2.36
C ALA A 67 12.01 -12.88 1.68
N HIS A 68 12.54 -14.02 2.16
CA HIS A 68 13.69 -14.67 1.55
C HIS A 68 13.41 -15.12 0.10
N PHE A 69 12.22 -15.66 -0.16
CA PHE A 69 11.79 -16.04 -1.50
C PHE A 69 11.80 -14.82 -2.44
N VAL A 70 11.23 -13.69 -2.00
CA VAL A 70 11.15 -12.45 -2.79
C VAL A 70 12.56 -11.91 -3.10
N VAL A 71 13.47 -11.89 -2.12
CA VAL A 71 14.89 -11.52 -2.36
C VAL A 71 15.50 -12.42 -3.44
N THR A 72 15.35 -13.74 -3.28
CA THR A 72 16.03 -14.73 -4.12
C THR A 72 15.54 -14.71 -5.56
N HIS A 73 14.23 -14.61 -5.78
CA HIS A 73 13.61 -14.79 -7.09
C HIS A 73 13.33 -13.48 -7.84
N HIS A 74 13.27 -12.35 -7.12
CA HIS A 74 12.97 -11.05 -7.72
C HIS A 74 14.09 -10.02 -7.55
N SER A 75 15.24 -10.41 -6.98
CA SER A 75 16.42 -9.54 -6.79
C SER A 75 16.11 -8.26 -6.00
N GLU A 76 15.10 -8.33 -5.13
CA GLU A 76 14.70 -7.22 -4.28
C GLU A 76 15.65 -7.06 -3.08
N SER A 77 15.76 -5.84 -2.57
CA SER A 77 16.46 -5.60 -1.30
C SER A 77 15.71 -6.28 -0.14
N ALA A 78 16.41 -6.70 0.91
CA ALA A 78 15.79 -7.36 2.06
C ALA A 78 14.66 -6.53 2.70
N GLU A 79 14.90 -5.22 2.90
CA GLU A 79 13.90 -4.31 3.45
C GLU A 79 12.65 -4.23 2.56
N ARG A 80 12.83 -4.12 1.24
CA ARG A 80 11.72 -4.06 0.30
C ARG A 80 10.96 -5.38 0.22
N ALA A 81 11.68 -6.51 0.25
CA ALA A 81 11.10 -7.85 0.25
C ALA A 81 10.24 -8.12 1.50
N GLU A 82 10.67 -7.68 2.69
CA GLU A 82 9.86 -7.75 3.91
C GLU A 82 8.54 -6.97 3.76
N ARG A 83 8.60 -5.77 3.19
CA ARG A 83 7.41 -4.95 2.96
C ARG A 83 6.47 -5.58 1.92
N ILE A 84 7.03 -6.17 0.85
CA ILE A 84 6.27 -6.92 -0.15
C ILE A 84 5.57 -8.13 0.47
N ALA A 85 6.30 -8.95 1.24
CA ALA A 85 5.75 -10.13 1.92
C ALA A 85 4.63 -9.75 2.89
N ASP A 86 4.78 -8.65 3.63
CA ASP A 86 3.76 -8.12 4.52
C ASP A 86 2.47 -7.78 3.76
N GLN A 87 2.58 -7.03 2.68
CA GLN A 87 1.42 -6.59 1.91
C GLN A 87 0.72 -7.75 1.20
N ALA A 88 1.47 -8.78 0.77
CA ALA A 88 0.90 -9.98 0.16
C ALA A 88 0.00 -10.77 1.12
N VAL A 89 0.46 -11.00 2.35
CA VAL A 89 -0.35 -11.69 3.38
C VAL A 89 -1.58 -10.86 3.72
N ALA A 90 -1.40 -9.54 3.90
CA ALA A 90 -2.51 -8.62 4.18
C ALA A 90 -3.54 -8.59 3.02
N PHE A 91 -3.08 -8.69 1.78
CA PHE A 91 -3.93 -8.77 0.60
C PHE A 91 -4.81 -10.03 0.62
N VAL A 92 -4.24 -11.22 0.83
CA VAL A 92 -5.00 -12.49 0.88
C VAL A 92 -6.05 -12.47 1.99
N VAL A 93 -5.67 -12.01 3.18
CA VAL A 93 -6.58 -11.91 4.33
C VAL A 93 -7.71 -10.91 4.07
N THR A 94 -7.42 -9.81 3.39
CA THR A 94 -8.43 -8.82 3.02
C THR A 94 -9.35 -9.38 1.94
N ALA A 95 -8.80 -10.03 0.91
CA ALA A 95 -9.54 -10.61 -0.19
C ALA A 95 -10.54 -11.68 0.27
N ALA A 96 -10.25 -12.38 1.37
CA ALA A 96 -11.17 -13.35 1.98
C ALA A 96 -12.56 -12.77 2.33
N THR A 97 -12.65 -11.46 2.61
CA THR A 97 -13.89 -10.80 3.06
C THR A 97 -14.24 -9.55 2.26
N ALA A 98 -13.47 -9.24 1.21
CA ALA A 98 -13.68 -8.05 0.41
C ALA A 98 -15.00 -8.12 -0.37
N THR A 99 -15.72 -7.00 -0.40
CA THR A 99 -16.95 -6.84 -1.21
C THR A 99 -16.67 -6.20 -2.57
N VAL A 100 -15.40 -5.89 -2.86
CA VAL A 100 -14.93 -5.33 -4.12
C VAL A 100 -14.04 -6.34 -4.82
N SER A 101 -13.96 -6.26 -6.15
CA SER A 101 -12.97 -7.04 -6.88
C SER A 101 -11.56 -6.64 -6.43
N MET A 102 -10.79 -7.62 -5.97
CA MET A 102 -9.43 -7.41 -5.47
C MET A 102 -8.41 -7.73 -6.56
N ALA A 103 -7.41 -6.87 -6.71
CA ALA A 103 -6.25 -7.06 -7.59
C ALA A 103 -4.98 -6.51 -6.88
N PRO A 104 -3.88 -7.28 -6.83
CA PRO A 104 -2.63 -6.79 -6.27
C PRO A 104 -1.96 -5.78 -7.22
N SER A 105 -1.09 -4.93 -6.68
CA SER A 105 -0.12 -4.17 -7.49
C SER A 105 1.03 -5.07 -7.98
N ASP A 106 1.89 -4.52 -8.83
CA ASP A 106 3.04 -5.21 -9.41
C ASP A 106 3.97 -5.77 -8.33
N ASP A 107 4.29 -4.96 -7.32
CA ASP A 107 5.14 -5.37 -6.20
C ASP A 107 4.47 -6.41 -5.28
N VAL A 108 3.21 -6.19 -4.94
CA VAL A 108 2.48 -7.06 -3.99
C VAL A 108 2.26 -8.44 -4.61
N ASP A 109 2.13 -8.51 -5.92
CA ASP A 109 1.99 -9.76 -6.66
C ASP A 109 3.23 -10.67 -6.56
N LEU A 110 4.44 -10.09 -6.43
CA LEU A 110 5.66 -10.87 -6.17
C LEU A 110 5.55 -11.66 -4.86
N GLY A 111 5.10 -10.99 -3.80
CA GLY A 111 4.86 -11.62 -2.51
C GLY A 111 3.66 -12.57 -2.53
N LEU A 112 2.63 -12.27 -3.31
CA LEU A 112 1.47 -13.15 -3.47
C LEU A 112 1.86 -14.48 -4.10
N HIS A 113 2.68 -14.45 -5.16
CA HIS A 113 3.23 -15.66 -5.77
C HIS A 113 4.09 -16.46 -4.81
N ALA A 114 4.98 -15.78 -4.06
CA ALA A 114 5.74 -16.43 -3.00
C ALA A 114 4.80 -17.15 -2.04
N LEU A 115 3.73 -16.49 -1.56
CA LEU A 115 2.78 -17.07 -0.63
C LEU A 115 2.00 -18.26 -1.22
N ILE A 116 1.50 -18.17 -2.46
CA ILE A 116 0.77 -19.26 -3.11
C ILE A 116 1.63 -20.52 -3.25
N LEU A 117 2.93 -20.36 -3.50
CA LEU A 117 3.87 -21.49 -3.58
C LEU A 117 4.10 -22.17 -2.21
N HIS A 118 3.87 -21.47 -1.10
CA HIS A 118 3.78 -22.06 0.24
C HIS A 118 2.38 -22.66 0.45
N THR A 119 2.05 -23.65 -0.39
CA THR A 119 0.68 -24.16 -0.60
C THR A 119 -0.03 -24.59 0.70
N LYS A 120 0.70 -25.16 1.66
CA LYS A 120 0.15 -25.57 2.95
C LYS A 120 -0.27 -24.36 3.77
N GLU A 121 0.62 -23.39 3.95
CA GLU A 121 0.39 -22.18 4.73
C GLU A 121 -0.65 -21.27 4.06
N TYR A 122 -0.59 -21.14 2.73
CA TYR A 122 -1.60 -20.44 1.95
C TYR A 122 -2.99 -21.06 2.10
N GLY A 123 -3.10 -22.39 1.99
CA GLY A 123 -4.35 -23.11 2.21
C GLY A 123 -4.90 -22.89 3.63
N GLN A 124 -4.03 -22.89 4.64
CA GLN A 124 -4.41 -22.62 6.03
C GLN A 124 -4.88 -21.18 6.25
N LEU A 125 -4.26 -20.19 5.60
CA LEU A 125 -4.73 -18.80 5.64
C LEU A 125 -6.10 -18.66 4.95
N CYS A 126 -6.26 -19.27 3.78
CA CYS A 126 -7.53 -19.28 3.05
C CYS A 126 -8.65 -19.89 3.91
N GLU A 127 -8.43 -21.08 4.48
CA GLU A 127 -9.42 -21.72 5.34
C GLU A 127 -9.74 -20.87 6.58
N ARG A 128 -8.72 -20.32 7.24
CA ARG A 128 -8.90 -19.53 8.47
C ARG A 128 -9.71 -18.26 8.25
N TYR A 129 -9.46 -17.55 7.14
CA TYR A 129 -10.03 -16.22 6.91
C TYR A 129 -11.22 -16.21 5.94
N ALA A 130 -11.27 -17.14 4.98
CA ALA A 130 -12.34 -17.24 3.99
C ALA A 130 -13.25 -18.47 4.18
N GLY A 131 -12.83 -19.48 4.96
CA GLY A 131 -13.54 -20.76 5.08
C GLY A 131 -13.56 -21.58 3.78
N ARG A 132 -12.66 -21.26 2.85
CA ARG A 132 -12.52 -21.89 1.53
C ARG A 132 -11.18 -21.51 0.92
N PHE A 133 -10.71 -22.28 -0.06
CA PHE A 133 -9.54 -21.90 -0.85
C PHE A 133 -9.84 -20.65 -1.71
N LEU A 134 -8.91 -19.69 -1.74
CA LEU A 134 -8.98 -18.57 -2.67
C LEU A 134 -8.20 -18.95 -3.93
N HIS A 135 -8.89 -19.14 -5.05
CA HIS A 135 -8.22 -19.50 -6.30
C HIS A 135 -7.54 -18.26 -6.91
N HIS A 136 -6.26 -18.41 -7.22
CA HIS A 136 -5.54 -17.47 -8.09
C HIS A 136 -5.63 -18.01 -9.51
N ASN A 137 -6.23 -17.23 -10.41
CA ASN A 137 -6.52 -17.65 -11.79
C ASN A 137 -6.15 -16.54 -12.78
N PRO A 138 -4.86 -16.40 -13.10
CA PRO A 138 -4.38 -15.42 -14.07
C PRO A 138 -5.05 -15.55 -15.44
N LYS A 139 -5.17 -14.45 -16.19
CA LYS A 139 -5.81 -14.45 -17.51
C LYS A 139 -4.79 -14.12 -18.61
N PRO A 140 -4.43 -15.09 -19.47
CA PRO A 140 -3.48 -14.85 -20.55
C PRO A 140 -3.86 -13.66 -21.42
N GLY A 141 -2.87 -12.82 -21.74
CA GLY A 141 -3.04 -11.69 -22.66
C GLY A 141 -3.89 -10.52 -22.13
N GLY A 142 -4.03 -10.38 -20.80
CA GLY A 142 -4.88 -9.37 -20.18
C GLY A 142 -4.38 -7.91 -20.28
N GLY A 143 -3.11 -7.66 -20.60
CA GLY A 143 -2.57 -6.30 -20.70
C GLY A 143 -2.26 -5.68 -19.32
N ALA A 144 -2.07 -4.37 -19.23
CA ALA A 144 -1.70 -3.74 -17.97
C ALA A 144 -2.77 -3.93 -16.88
N ARG A 145 -2.35 -3.96 -15.61
CA ARG A 145 -3.28 -3.97 -14.46
C ARG A 145 -4.14 -2.70 -14.49
N ASP A 146 -5.40 -2.84 -14.10
CA ASP A 146 -6.33 -1.72 -13.95
C ASP A 146 -5.97 -0.91 -12.69
N PRO A 147 -5.47 0.34 -12.82
CA PRO A 147 -5.04 1.13 -11.66
C PRO A 147 -6.18 1.42 -10.68
N GLU A 148 -7.42 1.49 -11.14
CA GLU A 148 -8.57 1.74 -10.26
C GLU A 148 -8.84 0.54 -9.36
N LYS A 149 -8.70 -0.69 -9.88
CA LYS A 149 -8.84 -1.92 -9.09
C LYS A 149 -7.71 -2.07 -8.07
N VAL A 150 -6.46 -1.81 -8.47
CA VAL A 150 -5.31 -1.83 -7.54
C VAL A 150 -5.53 -0.81 -6.41
N ALA A 151 -5.94 0.42 -6.75
CA ALA A 151 -6.24 1.43 -5.76
C ALA A 151 -7.44 1.05 -4.86
N ALA A 152 -8.44 0.35 -5.40
CA ALA A 152 -9.56 -0.17 -4.62
C ALA A 152 -9.12 -1.25 -3.62
N SER A 153 -8.19 -2.13 -4.01
CA SER A 153 -7.60 -3.13 -3.10
C SER A 153 -6.80 -2.51 -1.96
N ALA A 154 -5.95 -1.51 -2.26
CA ALA A 154 -5.23 -0.77 -1.23
C ALA A 154 -6.20 -0.10 -0.22
N ARG A 155 -7.30 0.50 -0.72
CA ARG A 155 -8.35 1.07 0.14
C ARG A 155 -9.06 0.01 0.97
N ALA A 156 -9.37 -1.15 0.40
CA ALA A 156 -9.99 -2.26 1.12
C ALA A 156 -9.07 -2.77 2.25
N MET A 157 -7.77 -2.85 2.02
CA MET A 157 -6.79 -3.24 3.05
C MET A 157 -6.71 -2.22 4.19
N LYS A 158 -6.69 -0.91 3.87
CA LYS A 158 -6.78 0.16 4.88
C LYS A 158 -8.08 0.05 5.68
N ALA A 159 -9.21 -0.17 5.03
CA ALA A 159 -10.51 -0.33 5.67
C ALA A 159 -10.58 -1.59 6.56
N ALA A 160 -9.88 -2.66 6.17
CA ALA A 160 -9.69 -3.87 6.98
C ALA A 160 -8.73 -3.67 8.17
N GLY A 161 -8.14 -2.48 8.33
CA GLY A 161 -7.29 -2.10 9.46
C GLY A 161 -5.82 -2.50 9.31
N PHE A 162 -5.37 -2.87 8.11
CA PHE A 162 -3.97 -3.16 7.84
C PHE A 162 -3.15 -1.88 7.64
N ALA A 163 -1.88 -1.94 8.02
CA ALA A 163 -0.88 -0.98 7.57
C ALA A 163 -0.66 -1.17 6.07
N VAL A 164 -0.68 -0.09 5.31
CA VAL A 164 -0.50 -0.12 3.86
C VAL A 164 0.70 0.74 3.47
N PHE A 165 1.62 0.14 2.72
CA PHE A 165 2.83 0.80 2.21
C PHE A 165 2.54 1.38 0.84
N ASP A 166 2.10 2.65 0.79
CA ASP A 166 1.54 3.26 -0.42
C ASP A 166 2.46 3.23 -1.66
N ASP A 167 3.78 3.28 -1.46
CA ASP A 167 4.79 3.15 -2.53
C ASP A 167 4.86 1.76 -3.16
N LEU A 168 4.28 0.73 -2.54
CA LEU A 168 4.13 -0.60 -3.13
C LEU A 168 2.80 -0.78 -3.88
N TRP A 169 1.86 0.17 -3.78
CA TRP A 169 0.52 0.07 -4.39
C TRP A 169 0.41 0.90 -5.68
N THR A 170 1.45 0.84 -6.51
CA THR A 170 1.52 1.51 -7.81
C THR A 170 1.47 0.50 -8.96
N VAL A 171 1.00 0.95 -10.13
CA VAL A 171 1.10 0.20 -11.39
C VAL A 171 2.19 0.89 -12.20
N ASP A 172 3.33 0.23 -12.40
CA ASP A 172 4.44 0.81 -13.18
C ASP A 172 4.30 0.51 -14.69
N GLY A 173 3.38 -0.39 -15.06
CA GLY A 173 3.12 -0.79 -16.44
C GLY A 173 4.29 -1.54 -17.08
N THR A 174 5.37 -1.77 -16.34
CA THR A 174 6.51 -2.58 -16.74
C THR A 174 6.16 -4.02 -16.41
N ASN A 175 5.79 -4.73 -17.46
CA ASN A 175 5.31 -6.09 -17.44
C ASN A 175 6.41 -7.10 -17.03
N LEU A 176 6.97 -6.98 -15.82
CA LEU A 176 8.19 -7.68 -15.39
C LEU A 176 7.93 -8.86 -14.45
N ALA A 177 6.68 -9.09 -14.04
CA ALA A 177 6.26 -10.30 -13.32
C ALA A 177 4.82 -10.71 -13.63
N GLN A 178 4.30 -10.44 -14.83
CA GLN A 178 2.95 -10.92 -15.16
C GLN A 178 3.06 -12.36 -15.63
N CYS A 179 2.84 -13.29 -14.69
CA CYS A 179 2.01 -14.43 -15.03
C CYS A 179 0.61 -13.85 -15.27
N ASP A 180 0.39 -13.39 -16.50
CA ASP A 180 -0.93 -13.12 -17.06
C ASP A 180 -1.83 -12.17 -16.26
N SER A 181 -1.45 -10.89 -16.24
CA SER A 181 -2.35 -9.73 -16.07
C SER A 181 -3.67 -10.06 -15.35
N ASP A 182 -3.68 -9.95 -14.02
CA ASP A 182 -4.87 -10.16 -13.15
C ASP A 182 -6.07 -9.23 -13.49
N CYS A 183 -6.04 -8.49 -14.59
CA CYS A 183 -7.09 -7.62 -15.07
C CYS A 183 -8.41 -8.35 -15.45
N GLY A 184 -8.38 -9.69 -15.52
CA GLY A 184 -9.43 -10.47 -16.17
C GLY A 184 -10.40 -11.25 -15.28
N ARG A 185 -9.95 -11.77 -14.14
CA ARG A 185 -10.78 -12.61 -13.24
C ARG A 185 -10.64 -12.12 -11.80
N PRO A 186 -11.74 -12.01 -11.04
CA PRO A 186 -11.63 -11.61 -9.65
C PRO A 186 -10.85 -12.67 -8.86
N TYR A 187 -9.90 -12.20 -8.07
CA TYR A 187 -9.12 -13.06 -7.18
C TYR A 187 -10.04 -13.74 -6.17
N GLY A 188 -9.88 -15.05 -5.99
CA GLY A 188 -10.64 -15.82 -5.02
C GLY A 188 -12.05 -16.20 -5.46
N ASP A 189 -12.44 -15.98 -6.71
CA ASP A 189 -13.67 -16.57 -7.26
C ASP A 189 -13.49 -18.08 -7.49
N ALA A 190 -14.62 -18.82 -7.48
CA ALA A 190 -14.66 -20.27 -7.73
C ALA A 190 -14.63 -20.61 -9.23
#